data_AF-A0A7K4B5P0-F1
#
_entry.id   AF-A0A7K4B5P0-F1
#
_cell.length_a   1.000
_cell.length_b   1.000
_cell.length_c   1.000
_cell.angle_alpha   90.00
_cell.angle_beta   90.00
_cell.angle_gamma   90.00
#
_symmetry.space_group_name_H-M   'P 1'
#
loop_
_entity.id
_entity.type
_entity.pdbx_description
1 polymer ?
#
loop_
_entity_poly.entity_id
_entity_poly.type
_entity_poly.pdbx_seq_one_letter_code
_entity_poly.pdbx_strand_id
1 'polypeptide(L)'
;MERKKIAFFCWESMYSDRVGGLANATTYLAQELAKNNEVHFFTRGDRDFSFNGVHYHTVRPDGGNIVEYCRNMSLAMVNRF
;
A
#
# COMPACT_ATOMS: atom_id res chain seq x y z
N MET A 1 -21.54 5.23 11.90
CA MET A 1 -20.99 5.63 10.59
C MET A 1 -21.00 4.40 9.70
N GLU A 2 -21.32 4.52 8.41
CA GLU A 2 -21.36 3.38 7.49
C GLU A 2 -19.93 2.86 7.24
N ARG A 3 -19.71 1.53 7.34
CA ARG A 3 -18.41 0.90 7.04
C ARG A 3 -18.11 1.04 5.55
N LYS A 4 -16.94 1.60 5.20
CA LYS A 4 -16.49 1.73 3.81
C LYS A 4 -15.39 0.73 3.48
N LYS A 5 -15.21 0.48 2.18
CA LYS A 5 -14.05 -0.20 1.61
C LYS A 5 -13.11 0.85 1.03
N ILE A 6 -11.89 0.93 1.54
CA ILE A 6 -10.93 1.99 1.23
C ILE A 6 -9.70 1.36 0.57
N ALA A 7 -9.35 1.84 -0.62
CA ALA A 7 -8.05 1.56 -1.23
C ALA A 7 -7.05 2.66 -0.85
N PHE A 8 -5.91 2.25 -0.29
CA PHE A 8 -4.85 3.12 0.15
C PHE A 8 -3.60 2.82 -0.69
N PHE A 9 -3.20 3.74 -1.56
CA PHE A 9 -2.03 3.57 -2.44
C PHE A 9 -0.83 4.33 -1.87
N CYS A 10 0.24 3.63 -1.54
CA CYS A 10 1.48 4.26 -1.12
C CYS A 10 2.68 3.34 -1.36
N TRP A 11 3.79 3.90 -1.84
CA TRP A 11 5.03 3.14 -2.04
C TRP A 11 5.75 2.73 -0.77
N GLU A 12 5.43 3.41 0.33
CA GLU A 12 6.08 3.23 1.63
C GLU A 12 5.09 2.64 2.63
N SER A 13 5.52 1.55 3.26
CA SER A 13 4.88 1.03 4.46
C SER A 13 5.94 0.55 5.44
N MET A 14 5.59 0.44 6.73
CA MET A 14 6.51 -0.04 7.76
C MET A 14 6.80 -1.53 7.68
N TYR A 15 5.94 -2.28 6.99
CA TYR A 15 5.98 -3.75 6.95
C TYR A 15 6.32 -4.30 5.58
N SER A 16 6.82 -3.43 4.70
CA SER A 16 7.32 -3.79 3.38
C SER A 16 8.70 -3.18 3.15
N ASP A 17 9.10 -2.97 1.89
CA ASP A 17 10.30 -2.20 1.57
C ASP A 17 10.19 -0.78 2.15
N ARG A 18 11.01 -0.50 3.16
CA ARG A 18 11.05 0.80 3.82
C ARG A 18 12.00 1.74 3.08
N VAL A 19 11.44 2.79 2.46
CA VAL A 19 12.22 3.76 1.67
C VAL A 19 11.72 5.17 1.97
N GLY A 20 11.96 5.67 3.18
CA GLY A 20 11.65 7.06 3.53
C GLY A 20 11.04 7.27 4.91
N GLY A 21 10.63 8.52 5.15
CA GLY A 21 10.03 8.98 6.40
C GLY A 21 8.50 8.87 6.46
N LEU A 22 7.83 8.65 5.32
CA LEU A 22 6.36 8.64 5.25
C LEU A 22 5.76 7.29 5.66
N ALA A 23 6.53 6.21 5.61
CA ALA A 23 6.10 4.86 5.99
C ALA A 23 5.31 4.80 7.32
N ASN A 24 5.77 5.52 8.36
CA ASN A 24 5.08 5.58 9.65
C ASN A 24 3.69 6.21 9.51
N ALA A 25 3.62 7.37 8.86
CA ALA A 25 2.38 8.15 8.73
C ALA A 25 1.34 7.38 7.92
N THR A 26 1.73 6.80 6.78
CA THR A 26 0.82 6.04 5.91
C THR A 26 0.32 4.75 6.58
N THR A 27 1.23 4.02 7.22
CA THR A 27 0.90 2.76 7.91
C THR A 27 -0.07 3.00 9.05
N TYR A 28 0.22 3.96 9.94
CA TYR A 28 -0.65 4.20 11.10
C TYR A 28 -1.98 4.82 10.71
N LEU A 29 -2.01 5.69 9.69
CA LEU A 29 -3.28 6.20 9.16
C LEU A 29 -4.16 5.06 8.62
N ALA A 30 -3.58 4.13 7.85
CA ALA A 30 -4.33 2.98 7.34
C ALA A 30 -4.88 2.09 8.46
N GLN A 31 -4.09 1.86 9.52
CA GLN A 31 -4.53 1.10 10.69
C GLN A 31 -5.64 1.81 11.46
N GLU A 32 -5.56 3.14 11.62
CA GLU A 32 -6.62 3.92 12.28
C GLU A 32 -7.93 3.85 11.48
N LEU A 33 -7.85 3.99 10.15
CA LEU A 33 -9.00 3.83 9.26
C LEU A 33 -9.59 2.41 9.35
N ALA A 34 -8.74 1.39 9.49
CA ALA A 34 -9.15 -0.01 9.57
C ALA A 34 -9.94 -0.38 10.84
N LYS A 35 -9.90 0.45 11.90
CA LYS A 35 -10.74 0.24 13.08
C LYS A 35 -12.24 0.27 12.77
N ASN A 36 -12.64 1.01 11.74
CA ASN A 36 -14.04 1.20 11.38
C ASN A 36 -14.34 0.88 9.89
N ASN A 37 -13.32 0.58 9.08
CA ASN A 37 -13.42 0.39 7.64
C ASN A 37 -12.64 -0.86 7.21
N GLU A 38 -12.96 -1.38 6.03
CA GLU A 38 -12.14 -2.39 5.36
C GLU A 38 -11.07 -1.68 4.53
N VAL A 39 -9.80 -1.82 4.90
CA VAL A 39 -8.69 -1.08 4.27
C VAL A 39 -7.79 -2.03 3.51
N HIS A 40 -7.60 -1.73 2.22
CA HIS A 40 -6.69 -2.39 1.31
C HIS A 40 -5.53 -1.47 1.00
N PHE A 41 -4.33 -1.81 1.46
CA PHE A 41 -3.11 -1.03 1.30
C PHE A 41 -2.27 -1.61 0.15
N PHE A 42 -2.09 -0.85 -0.91
CA PHE A 42 -1.27 -1.23 -2.05
C PHE A 42 0.13 -0.62 -1.92
N THR A 43 1.15 -1.46 -1.80
CA THR A 43 2.54 -1.07 -1.55
C THR A 43 3.53 -1.97 -2.30
N ARG A 44 4.84 -1.72 -2.17
CA ARG A 44 5.87 -2.61 -2.70
C ARG A 44 6.07 -3.83 -1.80
N GLY A 45 6.54 -4.93 -2.35
CA GLY A 45 6.91 -6.12 -1.57
C GLY A 45 6.79 -7.40 -2.39
N ASP A 46 7.07 -8.54 -1.75
CA ASP A 46 7.08 -9.86 -2.42
C ASP A 46 5.81 -10.66 -2.24
N ARG A 47 5.05 -10.39 -1.18
CA ARG A 47 3.90 -11.20 -0.80
C ARG A 47 2.87 -10.36 -0.07
N ASP A 48 1.60 -10.63 -0.39
CA ASP A 48 0.47 -10.07 0.33
C ASP A 48 0.40 -10.58 1.76
N PHE A 49 -0.09 -9.74 2.66
CA PHE A 49 -0.27 -10.09 4.07
C PHE A 49 -1.38 -9.24 4.69
N SER A 50 -1.74 -9.54 5.93
CA SER A 50 -2.65 -8.69 6.70
C SER A 50 -2.06 -8.43 8.07
N PHE A 51 -2.12 -7.18 8.52
CA PHE A 51 -1.54 -6.77 9.80
C PHE A 51 -2.34 -5.59 10.37
N ASN A 52 -2.66 -5.64 11.67
CA ASN A 52 -3.45 -4.61 12.37
C ASN A 52 -4.75 -4.21 11.63
N GLY A 53 -5.48 -5.19 11.11
CA GLY A 53 -6.77 -4.96 10.42
C GLY A 53 -6.66 -4.43 8.99
N VAL A 54 -5.45 -4.26 8.46
CA VAL A 54 -5.21 -3.78 7.08
C VAL A 54 -4.79 -4.94 6.19
N HIS A 55 -5.35 -5.02 4.98
CA HIS A 55 -4.97 -5.98 3.94
C HIS A 55 -3.91 -5.36 3.02
N TYR A 56 -2.67 -5.85 3.08
CA TYR A 56 -1.57 -5.35 2.26
C TYR A 56 -1.46 -6.16 0.97
N HIS A 57 -1.54 -5.46 -0.15
CA HIS A 57 -1.37 -5.96 -1.51
C HIS A 57 -0.04 -5.44 -2.03
N THR A 58 0.86 -6.35 -2.34
CA THR A 58 2.23 -5.98 -2.71
C THR A 58 2.49 -6.18 -4.19
N VAL A 59 3.34 -5.31 -4.74
CA VAL A 59 3.85 -5.42 -6.10
C VAL A 59 5.37 -5.25 -6.11
N ARG A 60 6.03 -5.89 -7.07
CA ARG A 60 7.46 -5.69 -7.33
C ARG A 60 7.61 -5.08 -8.73
N PRO A 61 7.58 -3.74 -8.85
CA PRO A 61 7.68 -3.06 -10.14
C PRO A 61 9.13 -3.06 -10.64
N ASP A 62 9.27 -2.90 -11.95
CA ASP A 62 10.54 -2.66 -12.65
C ASP A 62 10.44 -1.42 -13.54
N GLY A 63 11.57 -0.97 -14.07
CA GLY A 63 11.64 0.13 -15.03
C GLY A 63 13.10 0.50 -15.33
N GLY A 64 13.39 0.89 -16.57
CA GLY A 64 14.73 1.30 -16.99
C GLY A 64 15.14 2.68 -16.48
N ASN A 65 14.20 3.44 -15.93
CA ASN A 65 14.42 4.71 -15.25
C ASN A 65 13.35 4.94 -14.16
N ILE A 66 13.52 6.01 -13.37
CA ILE A 66 12.60 6.32 -12.28
C ILE A 66 11.17 6.55 -12.78
N VAL A 67 10.96 7.28 -13.87
CA VAL A 67 9.61 7.59 -14.37
C VAL A 67 8.87 6.31 -14.77
N GLU A 68 9.56 5.41 -15.46
CA GLU A 68 9.02 4.11 -15.85
C GLU A 68 8.73 3.24 -14.63
N TYR A 69 9.65 3.15 -13.67
CA TYR A 69 9.47 2.40 -12.43
C TYR A 69 8.22 2.87 -11.66
N CYS A 70 8.07 4.19 -11.51
CA CYS A 70 6.91 4.79 -10.87
C CYS A 70 5.60 4.46 -11.60
N ARG A 71 5.60 4.60 -12.93
CA ARG A 71 4.43 4.32 -13.77
C ARG A 71 4.02 2.85 -13.67
N ASN A 72 4.98 1.93 -13.82
CA ASN A 72 4.74 0.50 -13.77
C ASN A 72 4.22 0.08 -12.39
N MET A 73 4.76 0.67 -11.32
CA MET A 73 4.26 0.47 -9.97
C MET A 73 2.81 0.93 -9.79
N SER A 74 2.48 2.16 -10.20
CA SER A 74 1.12 2.68 -10.09
C SER A 74 0.13 1.82 -10.88
N LEU A 75 0.49 1.41 -12.10
CA LEU A 75 -0.36 0.52 -12.91
C LEU A 75 -0.53 -0.85 -12.26
N ALA A 76 0.55 -1.45 -11.75
CA ALA A 76 0.49 -2.74 -11.08
C ALA A 76 -0.39 -2.70 -9.83
N MET A 77 -0.30 -1.63 -9.02
CA MET A 77 -1.16 -1.45 -7.85
C MET A 77 -2.62 -1.27 -8.24
N VAL A 78 -2.93 -0.41 -9.22
CA VAL A 78 -4.31 -0.15 -9.66
C VAL A 78 -4.96 -1.39 -10.27
N ASN A 79 -4.21 -2.19 -11.04
CA ASN A 79 -4.72 -3.44 -11.62
C ASN A 79 -5.08 -4.52 -10.58
N ARG A 80 -4.73 -4.31 -9.31
CA ARG A 80 -5.05 -5.21 -8.20
C ARG A 80 -6.24 -4.75 -7.35
N PHE A 81 -6.75 -3.54 -7.57
CA PHE A 81 -7.94 -3.03 -6.89
C PHE A 81 -9.21 -3.55 -7.56
#